data_AF-A0A2E7Q301-F1
#
_entry.id   AF-A0A2E7Q301-F1
#
_cell.length_a   1.000
_cell.length_b   1.000
_cell.length_c   1.000
_cell.angle_alpha   90.00
_cell.angle_beta   90.00
_cell.angle_gamma   90.00
#
_symmetry.space_group_name_H-M   'P 1'
#
loop_
_entity.id
_entity.type
_entity.pdbx_description
1 polymer ?
#
loop_
_entity_poly.entity_id
_entity_poly.type
_entity_poly.pdbx_seq_one_letter_code
_entity_poly.pdbx_strand_id
1 'polypeptide(L)'
;MEELLQGFGIVIFVVLAIIGLVSGWLAGLVAGKHKGKFALLGLVGAVLAPFVLALLGLGALAAGGLVAIIVVGLIGAALLLMIGKMIFD
;
A
#
# COMPACT_ATOMS: atom_id res chain seq x y z
N MET A 1 29.21 0.65 5.80
CA MET A 1 28.22 1.31 4.91
C MET A 1 27.11 0.34 4.52
N GLU A 2 27.46 -0.90 4.15
CA GLU A 2 26.50 -1.92 3.72
C GLU A 2 25.53 -2.37 4.82
N GLU A 3 26.02 -2.70 6.02
CA GLU A 3 25.18 -3.08 7.17
C GLU A 3 24.22 -1.96 7.61
N LEU A 4 24.66 -0.69 7.52
CA LEU A 4 23.82 0.48 7.82
C LEU A 4 22.66 0.61 6.81
N LEU A 5 22.96 0.53 5.51
CA LEU A 5 21.94 0.58 4.46
C LEU A 5 20.96 -0.60 4.54
N GLN A 6 21.47 -1.79 4.85
CA GLN A 6 20.65 -2.98 5.04
C GLN A 6 19.73 -2.82 6.25
N GLY A 7 20.24 -2.33 7.38
CA GLY A 7 19.43 -2.03 8.58
C GLY A 7 18.32 -1.03 8.29
N PHE A 8 18.63 0.07 7.60
CA PHE A 8 17.63 1.06 7.17
C PHE A 8 16.58 0.46 6.23
N GLY A 9 17.00 -0.33 5.24
CA GLY A 9 16.09 -0.98 4.30
C GLY A 9 15.10 -1.90 5.01
N ILE A 10 15.57 -2.71 5.96
CA ILE A 10 14.73 -3.61 6.76
C ILE A 10 13.74 -2.79 7.61
N VAL A 11 14.20 -1.76 8.30
CA VAL A 11 13.32 -0.92 9.15
C VAL A 11 12.22 -0.28 8.32
N ILE A 12 12.55 0.32 7.17
CA ILE A 12 11.57 0.95 6.28
C ILE A 12 10.58 -0.09 5.76
N PHE A 13 11.05 -1.28 5.37
CA PHE A 13 10.20 -2.36 4.89
C PHE A 13 9.23 -2.85 5.97
N VAL A 14 9.69 -3.02 7.20
CA VAL A 14 8.85 -3.41 8.34
C VAL A 14 7.80 -2.35 8.64
N VAL A 15 8.18 -1.07 8.65
CA VAL A 15 7.24 0.03 8.85
C VAL A 15 6.19 0.07 7.74
N LEU A 16 6.59 -0.11 6.48
CA LEU A 16 5.67 -0.18 5.34
C LEU A 16 4.69 -1.35 5.49
N ALA A 17 5.17 -2.53 5.88
CA ALA A 17 4.36 -3.71 6.12
C ALA A 17 3.33 -3.49 7.24
N ILE A 18 3.74 -2.85 8.35
CA ILE A 18 2.85 -2.49 9.46
C ILE A 18 1.77 -1.51 8.98
N ILE A 19 2.14 -0.47 8.23
CA ILE A 19 1.19 0.51 7.69
C ILE A 19 0.17 -0.19 6.77
N GLY A 20 0.63 -1.08 5.89
CA GLY A 20 -0.25 -1.89 5.04
C GLY A 20 -1.21 -2.77 5.84
N LEU A 21 -0.73 -3.45 6.88
CA LEU A 21 -1.56 -4.27 7.76
C LEU A 21 -2.60 -3.43 8.51
N VAL A 22 -2.19 -2.31 9.10
CA VAL A 22 -3.08 -1.44 9.87
C VAL A 22 -4.13 -0.81 8.97
N SER A 23 -3.73 -0.26 7.81
CA SER A 23 -4.68 0.34 6.86
C SER A 23 -5.67 -0.70 6.32
N GLY A 24 -5.22 -1.90 5.97
CA GLY A 24 -6.09 -2.99 5.56
C GLY A 24 -7.03 -3.45 6.68
N TRP A 25 -6.53 -3.55 7.91
CA TRP A 25 -7.37 -3.89 9.06
C TRP A 25 -8.46 -2.84 9.31
N LEU A 26 -8.11 -1.54 9.25
CA LEU A 26 -9.05 -0.43 9.36
C LEU A 26 -10.11 -0.50 8.24
N ALA A 27 -9.70 -0.79 7.01
CA ALA A 27 -10.64 -1.00 5.91
C ALA A 27 -11.61 -2.16 6.19
N GLY A 28 -11.12 -3.26 6.77
CA GLY A 28 -11.96 -4.38 7.20
C GLY A 28 -12.90 -4.05 8.37
N LEU A 29 -12.54 -3.10 9.24
CA LEU A 29 -13.45 -2.58 10.27
C LEU A 29 -14.59 -1.77 9.64
N VAL A 30 -14.27 -0.89 8.68
CA VAL A 30 -15.26 -0.05 7.98
C VAL A 30 -16.18 -0.90 7.09
N ALA A 31 -15.64 -1.91 6.41
CA ALA A 31 -16.41 -2.81 5.55
C ALA A 31 -17.30 -3.81 6.32
N GLY A 32 -17.14 -3.93 7.64
CA GLY A 32 -17.94 -4.83 8.49
C GLY A 32 -17.74 -6.33 8.22
N LYS A 33 -16.79 -6.72 7.36
CA LYS A 33 -16.52 -8.12 6.97
C LYS A 33 -15.01 -8.44 6.96
N HIS A 34 -14.69 -9.69 7.30
CA HIS A 34 -13.39 -10.37 7.15
C HIS A 34 -12.11 -9.52 7.39
N LYS A 35 -11.98 -8.95 8.60
CA LYS A 35 -10.85 -8.11 9.05
C LYS A 35 -9.45 -8.63 8.66
N GLY A 36 -9.22 -9.94 8.80
CA GLY A 36 -7.92 -10.56 8.46
C GLY A 36 -7.62 -10.58 6.96
N LYS A 37 -8.63 -10.77 6.11
CA LYS A 37 -8.47 -10.78 4.65
C LYS A 37 -8.15 -9.36 4.13
N PHE A 38 -8.79 -8.34 4.68
CA PHE A 38 -8.48 -6.95 4.34
C PHE A 38 -7.11 -6.51 4.86
N ALA A 39 -6.68 -6.97 6.05
CA ALA A 39 -5.32 -6.72 6.53
C ALA A 39 -4.25 -7.31 5.59
N LEU A 40 -4.45 -8.55 5.12
CA LEU A 40 -3.57 -9.17 4.12
C LEU A 40 -3.58 -8.42 2.79
N LEU A 41 -4.75 -7.97 2.32
CA LEU A 41 -4.85 -7.17 1.11
C LEU A 41 -4.08 -5.84 1.24
N GLY A 42 -4.18 -5.19 2.39
CA GLY A 42 -3.44 -3.96 2.69
C GLY A 42 -1.93 -4.18 2.73
N LEU A 43 -1.46 -5.28 3.32
CA LEU A 43 -0.05 -5.67 3.30
C LEU A 43 0.46 -5.89 1.86
N VAL A 44 -0.25 -6.70 1.07
CA VAL A 44 0.11 -6.98 -0.33
C VAL A 44 0.09 -5.71 -1.15
N GLY A 45 -0.94 -4.86 -0.98
CA GLY A 45 -1.05 -3.57 -1.64
C GLY A 45 0.11 -2.64 -1.29
N ALA A 46 0.51 -2.55 -0.03
CA ALA A 46 1.62 -1.70 0.40
C ALA A 46 2.96 -2.16 -0.19
N VAL A 47 3.21 -3.47 -0.25
CA VAL A 47 4.43 -4.04 -0.84
C VAL A 47 4.45 -3.84 -2.36
N LEU A 48 3.31 -4.02 -3.03
CA LEU A 48 3.22 -3.89 -4.49
C LEU A 48 3.16 -2.44 -4.97
N ALA A 49 2.65 -1.52 -4.17
CA ALA A 49 2.52 -0.10 -4.50
C ALA A 49 3.78 0.51 -5.13
N PRO A 50 4.99 0.44 -4.52
CA PRO A 50 6.19 1.04 -5.12
C PRO A 50 6.51 0.47 -6.51
N PHE A 51 6.29 -0.84 -6.74
CA PHE A 51 6.52 -1.45 -8.04
C PHE A 51 5.50 -0.99 -9.08
N VAL A 52 4.23 -0.88 -8.70
CA VAL A 52 3.18 -0.35 -9.58
C VAL A 52 3.48 1.11 -9.93
N LEU A 53 3.86 1.94 -8.96
CA LEU A 53 4.23 3.33 -9.20
C LEU A 53 5.45 3.46 -10.10
N ALA A 54 6.45 2.59 -9.93
CA ALA A 54 7.62 2.54 -10.79
C ALA A 54 7.26 2.14 -12.23
N LEU A 55 6.43 1.10 -12.41
CA LEU A 55 5.98 0.63 -13.73
C LEU A 55 5.16 1.68 -14.48
N LEU A 56 4.35 2.45 -13.75
CA LEU A 56 3.55 3.53 -14.33
C LEU A 56 4.38 4.81 -14.59
N GLY A 57 5.67 4.83 -14.24
CA GLY A 57 6.52 6.02 -14.35
C GLY A 57 6.11 7.15 -13.40
N LEU A 58 5.27 6.86 -12.40
CA LEU A 58 4.68 7.83 -11.48
C LEU A 58 5.56 8.13 -10.26
N GLY A 59 6.73 7.48 -10.13
CA GLY A 59 7.64 7.70 -9.00
C GLY A 59 8.04 9.17 -8.82
N ALA A 60 8.39 9.85 -9.91
CA ALA A 60 8.72 11.28 -9.89
C ALA A 60 7.47 12.16 -9.69
N LEU A 61 6.31 11.74 -10.20
CA LEU A 61 5.05 12.47 -10.06
C LEU A 61 4.58 12.47 -8.59
N ALA A 62 4.63 11.32 -7.94
CA ALA A 62 4.28 11.15 -6.53
C ALA A 62 5.28 11.84 -5.59
N ALA A 63 6.54 11.99 -5.99
CA ALA A 63 7.53 12.73 -5.22
C ALA A 63 7.42 14.26 -5.37
N GLY A 64 6.84 14.76 -6.47
CA GLY A 64 6.94 16.15 -6.89
C GLY A 64 5.79 17.09 -6.49
N GLY A 65 4.60 16.58 -6.13
CA GLY A 65 3.46 17.47 -5.82
C GLY A 65 2.27 16.83 -5.10
N LEU A 66 1.67 17.59 -4.18
CA LEU A 66 0.53 17.15 -3.34
C LEU A 66 -0.65 16.62 -4.15
N VAL A 67 -0.99 17.29 -5.25
CA VAL A 67 -2.11 16.88 -6.13
C VAL A 67 -1.83 15.52 -6.77
N ALA A 68 -0.60 15.29 -7.24
CA ALA A 68 -0.21 14.02 -7.84
C ALA A 68 -0.28 12.88 -6.81
N ILE A 69 0.17 13.12 -5.57
CA ILE A 69 0.06 12.14 -4.47
C ILE A 69 -1.40 11.75 -4.23
N ILE A 70 -2.30 12.73 -4.17
CA ILE A 70 -3.73 12.47 -3.96
C ILE A 70 -4.31 11.64 -5.11
N VAL A 71 -4.06 12.04 -6.36
CA VAL A 71 -4.59 11.33 -7.54
C VAL A 71 -4.09 9.88 -7.58
N VAL A 72 -2.78 9.69 -7.39
CA VAL A 72 -2.16 8.35 -7.38
C VAL A 72 -2.69 7.50 -6.23
N GLY A 73 -2.83 8.09 -5.04
CA GLY A 73 -3.40 7.43 -3.87
C GLY A 73 -4.85 7.00 -4.08
N LEU A 74 -5.67 7.85 -4.71
CA LEU A 74 -7.07 7.55 -5.04
C LEU A 74 -7.17 6.40 -6.05
N ILE A 75 -6.33 6.40 -7.10
CA ILE A 75 -6.29 5.32 -8.09
C ILE A 75 -5.88 4.00 -7.42
N GLY A 76 -4.81 4.02 -6.62
CA GLY A 76 -4.35 2.83 -5.88
C GLY A 76 -5.44 2.29 -4.93
N ALA A 77 -6.12 3.17 -4.20
CA ALA A 77 -7.21 2.79 -3.33
C ALA A 77 -8.39 2.18 -4.10
N ALA A 78 -8.79 2.77 -5.22
CA ALA A 78 -9.86 2.25 -6.07
C ALA A 78 -9.52 0.85 -6.61
N LEU A 79 -8.28 0.64 -7.06
CA LEU A 79 -7.80 -0.67 -7.52
C LEU A 79 -7.84 -1.72 -6.41
N LEU A 80 -7.34 -1.40 -5.22
CA LEU A 80 -7.37 -2.32 -4.08
C LEU A 80 -8.80 -2.66 -3.65
N LEU A 81 -9.71 -1.68 -3.63
CA LEU A 81 -11.11 -1.93 -3.32
C LEU A 81 -11.77 -2.83 -4.38
N MET A 82 -11.48 -2.61 -5.66
CA MET A 82 -11.99 -3.44 -6.75
C MET A 82 -11.49 -4.88 -6.62
N ILE A 83 -10.19 -5.07 -6.33
CA ILE A 83 -9.59 -6.39 -6.09
C ILE A 83 -10.23 -7.05 -4.85
N GLY A 84 -10.34 -6.31 -3.75
CA GLY A 84 -10.97 -6.81 -2.53
C GLY A 84 -12.40 -7.24 -2.77
N LYS A 85 -13.18 -6.47 -3.54
CA LYS A 85 -14.53 -6.84 -3.94
C LYS A 85 -14.55 -8.12 -4.78
N MET A 86 -13.72 -8.22 -5.82
CA MET A 86 -13.67 -9.42 -6.69
C MET A 86 -13.26 -10.70 -5.96
N ILE A 87 -12.46 -10.60 -4.89
CA ILE A 87 -11.99 -11.77 -4.13
C ILE A 87 -12.94 -12.11 -2.97
N PHE A 88 -13.68 -11.14 -2.43
CA PHE A 88 -14.42 -11.31 -1.17
C PHE A 88 -15.96 -11.20 -1.28
N ASP A 89 -16.52 -10.69 -2.38
CA ASP A 89 -17.94 -10.84 -2.77
C ASP A 89 -18.11 -12.02 -3.74
#